data_AF-A0A2D4Q3E2-F1
#
_entry.id   AF-A0A2D4Q3E2-F1
#
_cell.length_a   1.000
_cell.length_b   1.000
_cell.length_c   1.000
_cell.angle_alpha   90.00
_cell.angle_beta   90.00
_cell.angle_gamma   90.00
#
_symmetry.space_group_name_H-M   'P 1'
#
loop_
_entity.id
_entity.type
_entity.pdbx_description
1 polymer ?
#
loop_
_entity_poly.entity_id
_entity_poly.type
_entity_poly.pdbx_seq_one_letter_code
_entity_poly.pdbx_strand_id
1 'polypeptide(L)'
;ILCVFSYRYEACKSDHTCVSNWLTDWEIDDKRENHCKNDCIPISEMYASGTDMCEKMWGDSLKVSRSPGLCFEMDEMDPKIFKFLWDRYSRRSSFSSSSSSSSSSSSSSSDDDDERFCRLRKQRRREPE
;
A
#
# COMPACT_ATOMS: atom_id res chain seq x y z
N ILE A 1 -1.45 -0.19 -5.21
CA ILE A 1 -0.25 -0.85 -4.60
C ILE A 1 -0.36 -0.76 -3.07
N LEU A 2 0.16 -1.77 -2.36
CA LEU A 2 -0.26 -2.24 -1.03
C LEU A 2 0.39 -1.46 0.13
N CYS A 3 -0.40 -0.92 1.06
CA CYS A 3 0.11 0.00 2.10
C CYS A 3 -0.34 -0.33 3.53
N VAL A 4 0.59 -0.24 4.49
CA VAL A 4 0.31 -0.11 5.93
C VAL A 4 0.52 1.36 6.29
N PHE A 5 -0.56 2.15 6.27
CA PHE A 5 -0.51 3.61 6.51
C PHE A 5 -0.96 4.02 7.91
N SER A 6 -1.29 3.07 8.80
CA SER A 6 -1.71 3.38 10.16
C SER A 6 -0.66 4.21 10.91
N TYR A 7 0.64 3.91 10.74
CA TYR A 7 1.71 4.68 11.39
C TYR A 7 1.82 6.12 10.84
N ARG A 8 1.60 6.30 9.52
CA ARG A 8 1.64 7.62 8.88
C ARG A 8 0.48 8.49 9.30
N TYR A 9 -0.71 7.90 9.39
CA TYR A 9 -1.88 8.60 9.89
C TYR A 9 -1.68 9.06 11.33
N GLU A 10 -1.20 8.19 12.21
CA GLU A 10 -0.94 8.57 13.61
C GLU A 10 0.11 9.67 13.75
N ALA A 11 1.14 9.67 12.90
CA ALA A 11 2.15 10.72 12.88
C ALA A 11 1.58 12.06 12.38
N CYS A 12 0.68 12.03 11.38
CA CYS A 12 0.17 13.23 10.72
C CYS A 12 -1.19 13.72 11.23
N LYS A 13 -1.87 13.02 12.15
CA LYS A 13 -3.27 13.30 12.51
C LYS A 13 -3.56 14.73 13.00
N SER A 14 -2.55 15.40 13.56
CA SER A 14 -2.61 16.79 14.02
C SER A 14 -2.10 17.80 12.99
N ASP A 15 -1.42 17.35 11.93
CA ASP A 15 -1.05 18.20 10.81
C ASP A 15 -2.30 18.61 10.04
N HIS A 16 -2.19 19.65 9.22
CA HIS A 16 -3.33 20.19 8.50
C HIS A 16 -3.21 19.96 6.99
N THR A 17 -4.36 19.79 6.34
CA THR A 17 -4.47 19.71 4.89
C THR A 17 -5.77 20.39 4.45
N CYS A 18 -5.79 20.89 3.22
CA CYS A 18 -6.95 21.55 2.62
C CYS A 18 -7.56 20.73 1.47
N VAL A 19 -7.00 19.54 1.20
CA VAL A 19 -7.38 18.67 0.08
C VAL A 19 -7.44 17.22 0.54
N SER A 20 -8.43 16.48 0.02
CA SER A 20 -8.60 15.05 0.31
C SER A 20 -7.83 14.18 -0.69
N ASN A 21 -7.74 14.60 -1.96
CA ASN A 21 -6.90 13.98 -2.97
C ASN A 21 -5.82 14.97 -3.43
N TRP A 22 -4.57 14.65 -3.10
CA TRP A 22 -3.40 15.50 -3.35
C TRP A 22 -2.97 15.50 -4.83
N LEU A 23 -3.58 14.67 -5.68
CA LEU A 23 -3.35 14.70 -7.13
C LEU A 23 -4.31 15.64 -7.86
N THR A 24 -5.51 15.85 -7.35
CA THR A 24 -6.60 16.46 -8.14
C THR A 24 -7.26 17.68 -7.50
N ASP A 25 -7.26 17.79 -6.18
CA ASP A 25 -8.19 18.71 -5.52
C ASP A 25 -7.65 20.14 -5.39
N TRP A 26 -6.40 20.36 -5.78
CA TRP A 26 -5.76 21.67 -5.80
C TRP A 26 -6.42 22.64 -6.78
N GLU A 27 -6.32 23.93 -6.48
CA GLU A 27 -6.42 25.00 -7.47
C GLU A 27 -5.01 25.26 -8.01
N ILE A 28 -4.86 25.28 -9.33
CA ILE A 28 -3.55 25.47 -9.97
C ILE A 28 -3.54 26.84 -10.63
N ASP A 29 -2.58 27.67 -10.26
CA ASP A 29 -2.45 29.01 -10.83
C ASP A 29 -1.67 29.02 -12.17
N ASP A 30 -1.51 30.21 -12.76
CA ASP A 30 -0.78 30.40 -14.02
C ASP A 30 0.70 29.99 -13.92
N LYS A 31 1.27 29.93 -12.70
CA LYS A 31 2.65 29.49 -12.44
C LYS A 31 2.74 27.98 -12.19
N ARG A 32 1.62 27.27 -12.22
CA ARG A 32 1.51 25.83 -11.90
C ARG A 32 1.78 25.52 -10.42
N GLU A 33 1.57 26.49 -9.54
CA GLU A 33 1.64 26.30 -8.09
C GLU A 33 0.29 25.80 -7.56
N ASN A 34 0.33 24.95 -6.53
CA ASN A 34 -0.87 24.35 -5.94
C ASN A 34 -1.38 25.18 -4.77
N HIS A 35 -2.65 25.59 -4.86
CA HIS A 35 -3.34 26.43 -3.89
C HIS A 35 -4.56 25.72 -3.31
N CYS A 36 -4.83 26.01 -2.04
CA CYS A 36 -5.98 25.49 -1.32
C CYS A 36 -7.28 26.17 -1.77
N LYS A 37 -8.32 25.38 -2.04
CA LYS A 37 -9.68 25.89 -2.30
C LYS A 37 -10.46 26.17 -1.02
N ASN A 38 -10.15 25.43 0.04
CA ASN A 38 -10.85 25.45 1.32
C ASN A 38 -9.84 25.69 2.46
N ASP A 39 -10.36 25.94 3.66
CA ASP A 39 -9.55 26.06 4.86
C ASP A 39 -8.74 24.78 5.15
N CYS A 40 -7.57 24.96 5.74
CA CYS A 40 -6.74 23.86 6.22
C CYS A 40 -7.36 23.29 7.50
N ILE A 41 -7.75 22.01 7.46
CA ILE A 41 -8.29 21.27 8.60
C ILE A 41 -7.31 20.19 9.05
N PRO A 42 -7.38 19.71 10.30
CA PRO A 42 -6.57 18.58 10.74
C PRO A 42 -6.75 17.34 9.86
N ILE A 43 -5.68 16.57 9.65
CA ILE A 43 -5.70 15.29 8.92
C ILE A 43 -6.71 14.32 9.55
N SER A 44 -6.85 14.34 10.88
CA SER A 44 -7.84 13.55 11.62
C SER A 44 -9.30 13.93 11.34
N GLU A 45 -9.54 15.14 10.86
CA GLU A 45 -10.85 15.59 10.40
C GLU A 45 -11.04 15.27 8.91
N MET A 46 -9.99 15.42 8.09
CA MET A 46 -10.03 15.12 6.66
C MET A 46 -10.20 13.63 6.36
N TYR A 47 -9.61 12.74 7.18
CA TYR A 47 -9.62 11.29 6.95
C TYR A 47 -10.06 10.54 8.20
N ALA A 48 -10.99 9.58 8.02
CA ALA A 48 -11.55 8.83 9.15
C ALA A 48 -10.57 7.81 9.76
N SER A 49 -9.56 7.40 9.00
CA SER A 49 -8.56 6.41 9.42
C SER A 49 -7.34 6.44 8.50
N GLY A 50 -6.26 5.74 8.88
CA GLY A 50 -5.12 5.55 7.98
C GLY A 50 -5.44 4.78 6.70
N THR A 51 -6.48 3.94 6.70
CA THR A 51 -6.99 3.31 5.48
C THR A 51 -7.62 4.33 4.56
N ASP A 52 -8.48 5.18 5.11
CA ASP A 52 -9.17 6.24 4.36
C ASP A 52 -8.16 7.23 3.76
N MET A 53 -7.16 7.63 4.54
CA MET A 53 -6.06 8.48 4.08
C MET A 53 -5.28 7.83 2.93
N CYS A 54 -4.94 6.54 3.05
CA CYS A 54 -4.19 5.82 2.03
C CYS A 54 -4.92 5.75 0.69
N GLU A 55 -6.23 5.50 0.71
CA GLU A 55 -7.02 5.24 -0.50
C GLU A 55 -7.53 6.52 -1.16
N LYS A 56 -7.52 7.65 -0.44
CA LYS A 56 -7.95 8.96 -0.98
C LYS A 56 -6.80 9.87 -1.39
N MET A 57 -5.77 9.98 -0.55
CA MET A 57 -4.72 11.01 -0.69
C MET A 57 -4.03 10.97 -2.05
N TRP A 58 -3.82 9.78 -2.62
CA TRP A 58 -3.17 9.59 -3.92
C TRP A 58 -4.11 8.95 -4.96
N GLY A 59 -5.43 9.10 -4.77
CA GLY A 59 -6.45 8.43 -5.57
C GLY A 59 -6.21 6.91 -5.67
N ASP A 60 -6.39 6.34 -6.87
CA ASP A 60 -6.29 4.90 -7.10
C ASP A 60 -4.85 4.34 -7.07
N SER A 61 -3.84 5.17 -6.82
CA SER A 61 -2.43 4.75 -6.81
C SER A 61 -2.15 3.71 -5.72
N LEU A 62 -2.76 3.89 -4.55
CA LEU A 62 -2.53 3.09 -3.36
C LEU A 62 -3.82 2.38 -2.91
N LYS A 63 -3.67 1.16 -2.39
CA LYS A 63 -4.75 0.37 -1.79
C LYS A 63 -4.23 -0.31 -0.54
N VAL A 64 -5.04 -0.41 0.50
CA VAL A 64 -4.60 -1.12 1.70
C VAL A 64 -4.58 -2.63 1.47
N SER A 65 -3.49 -3.28 1.88
CA SER A 65 -3.43 -4.74 1.83
C SER A 65 -4.23 -5.34 2.95
N ARG A 66 -4.98 -6.41 2.64
CA ARG A 66 -5.53 -7.29 3.67
C ARG A 66 -4.46 -8.22 4.27
N SER A 67 -3.31 -8.37 3.60
CA SER A 67 -2.20 -9.18 4.08
C SER A 67 -1.24 -8.35 4.94
N PRO A 68 -0.99 -8.75 6.19
CA PRO A 68 -0.13 -8.00 7.12
C PRO A 68 1.39 -8.09 6.81
N GLY A 69 1.78 -8.80 5.74
CA GLY A 69 3.18 -8.90 5.35
C GLY A 69 3.45 -8.92 3.84
N LEU A 70 2.40 -8.99 3.01
CA LEU A 70 2.51 -8.71 1.57
C LEU A 70 2.03 -7.28 1.31
N CYS A 71 2.84 -6.33 1.73
CA CYS A 71 2.60 -4.90 1.52
C CYS A 71 3.92 -4.14 1.55
N PHE A 72 3.90 -2.95 0.94
CA PHE A 72 4.97 -1.98 1.02
C PHE A 72 4.74 -1.10 2.26
N GLU A 73 5.75 -0.99 3.11
CA GLU A 73 5.71 -0.11 4.29
C GLU A 73 6.62 1.12 4.11
N MET A 74 7.29 1.21 2.95
CA MET A 74 8.29 2.20 2.58
C MET A 74 9.55 2.09 3.45
N ASP A 75 10.00 0.84 3.66
CA ASP A 75 11.17 0.50 4.46
C ASP A 75 12.16 -0.39 3.67
N GLU A 76 13.27 -0.79 4.31
CA GLU A 76 14.31 -1.61 3.68
C GLU A 76 13.86 -3.03 3.28
N MET A 77 12.67 -3.47 3.71
CA MET A 77 12.09 -4.74 3.29
C MET A 77 11.46 -4.67 1.91
N ASP A 78 11.14 -3.47 1.43
CA ASP A 78 10.33 -3.28 0.23
C ASP A 78 10.96 -3.81 -1.06
N PRO A 79 12.29 -3.75 -1.29
CA PRO A 79 12.90 -4.43 -2.44
C PRO A 79 12.66 -5.96 -2.41
N LYS A 80 12.63 -6.58 -1.22
CA LYS A 80 12.35 -8.01 -1.06
C LYS A 80 10.88 -8.32 -1.32
N ILE A 81 9.96 -7.46 -0.85
CA ILE A 81 8.53 -7.53 -1.18
C ILE A 81 8.31 -7.41 -2.68
N PHE A 82 8.93 -6.41 -3.30
CA PHE A 82 8.75 -6.14 -4.73
C PHE A 82 9.13 -7.37 -5.54
N LYS A 83 10.30 -7.95 -5.27
CA LYS A 83 10.74 -9.19 -5.91
C LYS A 83 9.75 -10.33 -5.68
N PHE A 84 9.30 -10.54 -4.45
CA PHE A 84 8.34 -11.60 -4.13
C PHE A 84 6.99 -11.43 -4.86
N LEU A 85 6.43 -10.22 -4.83
CA LEU A 85 5.17 -9.89 -5.52
C LEU A 85 5.33 -9.98 -7.05
N TRP A 86 6.47 -9.55 -7.59
CA TRP A 86 6.79 -9.63 -9.01
C TRP A 86 6.93 -11.07 -9.49
N ASP A 87 7.65 -11.91 -8.75
CA ASP A 87 7.78 -13.34 -9.05
C ASP A 87 6.41 -14.02 -9.00
N ARG A 88 5.57 -13.67 -8.02
CA ARG A 88 4.19 -14.14 -7.96
C ARG A 88 3.38 -13.69 -9.18
N TYR A 89 3.46 -12.41 -9.56
CA TYR A 89 2.74 -11.89 -10.74
C TYR A 89 3.23 -12.52 -12.05
N SER A 90 4.51 -12.87 -12.14
CA SER A 90 5.09 -13.53 -13.33
C SER A 90 4.68 -15.00 -13.42
N ARG A 91 4.60 -15.70 -12.28
CA ARG A 91 3.98 -17.04 -12.24
C ARG A 91 2.49 -16.90 -12.61
N ARG A 92 1.76 -16.04 -11.88
CA ARG A 92 0.54 -15.29 -12.26
C ARG A 92 0.02 -15.38 -13.69
N SER A 93 0.85 -14.85 -14.58
CA SER A 93 0.60 -14.65 -16.00
C SER A 93 0.93 -15.89 -16.83
N SER A 94 1.90 -16.70 -16.40
CA SER A 94 2.37 -17.90 -17.11
C SER A 94 1.32 -19.02 -17.18
N PHE A 95 0.41 -19.09 -16.21
CA PHE A 95 -0.72 -20.04 -16.22
C PHE A 95 -2.02 -19.46 -16.78
N SER A 96 -2.02 -18.17 -17.16
CA SER A 96 -3.14 -17.58 -17.91
C SER A 96 -3.02 -17.82 -19.42
N SER A 97 -1.86 -18.31 -19.90
CA SER A 97 -1.58 -18.59 -21.31
C SER A 97 -1.53 -20.09 -21.67
N SER A 98 -1.93 -20.97 -20.76
CA SER A 98 -1.94 -22.43 -20.99
C SER A 98 -3.24 -23.08 -20.50
N SER A 99 -4.30 -22.96 -21.31
CA SER A 99 -5.46 -23.83 -21.21
C SER A 99 -5.20 -25.17 -21.91
N SER A 100 -4.60 -26.12 -21.18
CA SER A 100 -4.73 -27.56 -21.45
C SER A 100 -4.40 -28.35 -20.18
N SER A 101 -5.35 -29.17 -19.78
CA SER A 101 -5.51 -29.93 -18.53
C SER A 101 -4.40 -30.95 -18.20
N SER A 102 -4.00 -31.03 -16.93
CA SER A 102 -4.30 -32.18 -16.03
C SER A 102 -3.67 -32.03 -14.64
N SER A 103 -4.55 -32.04 -13.63
CA SER A 103 -4.42 -32.40 -12.21
C SER A 103 -3.06 -32.74 -11.57
N SER A 104 -2.69 -31.99 -10.51
CA SER A 104 -2.47 -32.54 -9.15
C SER A 104 -2.05 -31.42 -8.17
N SER A 105 -2.90 -31.15 -7.18
CA SER A 105 -2.59 -30.64 -5.82
C SER A 105 -1.35 -29.73 -5.65
N SER A 106 -1.55 -28.41 -5.65
CA SER A 106 -0.55 -27.45 -5.13
C SER A 106 -1.17 -26.09 -4.82
N SER A 107 -2.36 -26.07 -4.22
CA SER A 107 -2.94 -24.84 -3.66
C SER A 107 -2.39 -24.48 -2.27
N SER A 108 -1.55 -25.33 -1.65
CA SER A 108 -0.97 -25.10 -0.32
C SER A 108 0.33 -24.29 -0.34
N SER A 109 1.22 -24.50 -1.32
CA SER A 109 2.58 -23.94 -1.28
C SER A 109 2.64 -22.41 -1.36
N SER A 110 1.70 -21.78 -2.06
CA SER A 110 1.68 -20.32 -2.25
C SER A 110 1.27 -19.59 -0.97
N ASP A 111 0.32 -20.15 -0.23
CA ASP A 111 -0.17 -19.58 1.03
C ASP A 111 0.84 -19.81 2.16
N ASP A 112 1.54 -20.96 2.14
CA ASP A 112 2.66 -21.25 3.05
C ASP A 112 3.84 -20.27 2.85
N ASP A 113 4.19 -19.97 1.60
CA ASP A 113 5.25 -19.00 1.27
C ASP A 113 4.88 -17.57 1.71
N ASP A 114 3.63 -17.16 1.51
CA ASP A 114 3.10 -15.88 1.97
C ASP A 114 3.16 -15.77 3.49
N GLU A 115 2.71 -16.81 4.20
CA GLU A 115 2.72 -16.82 5.66
C GLU A 115 4.15 -16.81 6.21
N ARG A 116 5.05 -17.57 5.59
CA ARG A 116 6.48 -17.58 5.93
C ARG A 116 7.11 -16.21 5.74
N PHE A 117 6.81 -15.55 4.62
CA PHE A 117 7.29 -14.19 4.37
C PHE A 117 6.74 -13.20 5.39
N CYS A 118 5.44 -13.28 5.70
CA CYS A 118 4.80 -12.44 6.72
C CYS A 118 5.42 -12.63 8.11
N ARG A 119 5.74 -13.88 8.48
CA ARG A 119 6.41 -14.22 9.76
C ARG A 119 7.82 -13.62 9.80
N LEU A 120 8.62 -13.76 8.74
CA LEU A 120 9.96 -13.17 8.65
C LEU A 120 9.94 -11.64 8.75
N ARG A 121 8.99 -10.99 8.07
CA ARG A 121 8.82 -9.52 8.16
C ARG A 121 8.41 -9.08 9.56
N LYS A 122 7.55 -9.84 10.25
CA LYS A 122 7.20 -9.59 11.66
C LYS A 122 8.38 -9.78 12.62
N GLN A 123 9.28 -10.74 12.35
CA GLN A 123 10.45 -10.99 13.18
C GLN A 123 11.46 -9.86 13.07
N ARG A 124 11.79 -9.39 11.85
CA ARG A 124 12.72 -8.25 11.68
C ARG A 124 12.22 -6.99 12.40
N ARG A 125 10.91 -6.73 12.39
CA ARG A 125 10.31 -5.59 13.11
C ARG A 125 10.50 -5.63 14.64
N ARG A 126 10.81 -6.80 15.21
CA ARG A 126 11.00 -6.97 16.66
C ARG A 126 12.47 -6.94 17.08
N GLU A 127 13.41 -6.96 16.13
CA GLU A 127 14.82 -6.79 16.42
C GLU A 127 15.10 -5.28 16.57
N PRO A 128 15.59 -4.80 17.72
CA PRO A 128 16.07 -3.43 17.83
C PRO A 128 17.32 -3.25 16.95
N GLU A 129 17.41 -2.11 16.26
CA GLU A 129 18.61 -1.72 15.49
C GLU A 129 19.87 -1.66 16.35
#